data_AF-A0A4Q2YUA6-F1
#
_entry.id   AF-A0A4Q2YUA6-F1
#
_cell.length_a   1.000
_cell.length_b   1.000
_cell.length_c   1.000
_cell.angle_alpha   90.00
_cell.angle_beta   90.00
_cell.angle_gamma   90.00
#
_symmetry.space_group_name_H-M   'P 1'
#
loop_
_entity.id
_entity.type
_entity.pdbx_description
1 polymer ?
#
loop_
_entity_poly.entity_id
_entity_poly.type
_entity_poly.pdbx_seq_one_letter_code
_entity_poly.pdbx_strand_id
1 'polypeptide(L)'
;ADYKAFFGGRAKSIEAALADGREWLVAGRFTIADIVIGYAAFLATTLGADDVLGDATKAWLARCMAREGFQRARKRQKASA
;
A
#
# COMPACT_ATOMS: atom_id res chain seq x y z
N ALA A 1 -13.11 12.86 -3.11
CA ALA A 1 -12.73 13.84 -2.06
C ALA A 1 -12.62 13.16 -0.69
N ASP A 2 -13.62 12.38 -0.25
CA ASP A 2 -13.63 11.77 1.10
C ASP A 2 -12.51 10.77 1.38
N TYR A 3 -12.12 9.97 0.38
CA TYR A 3 -11.09 8.94 0.59
C TYR A 3 -9.77 9.54 1.10
N LYS A 4 -9.34 10.69 0.58
CA LYS A 4 -8.10 11.35 0.95
C LYS A 4 -8.10 11.80 2.41
N ALA A 5 -9.22 12.35 2.91
CA ALA A 5 -9.36 12.81 4.28
C ALA A 5 -9.31 11.63 5.29
N PHE A 6 -10.05 10.56 5.03
CA PHE A 6 -10.06 9.38 5.91
C PHE A 6 -8.78 8.55 5.82
N PHE A 7 -8.17 8.49 4.63
CA PHE A 7 -6.98 7.70 4.41
C PHE A 7 -5.72 8.39 4.94
N GLY A 8 -5.63 9.73 4.92
CA GLY A 8 -4.45 10.46 5.39
C GLY A 8 -4.06 10.15 6.84
N GLY A 9 -5.03 9.98 7.74
CA GLY A 9 -4.75 9.55 9.13
C GLY A 9 -4.16 8.13 9.21
N ARG A 10 -4.67 7.20 8.38
CA ARG A 10 -4.18 5.82 8.33
C ARG A 10 -2.83 5.71 7.64
N ALA A 11 -2.56 6.54 6.64
CA ALA A 11 -1.28 6.62 5.94
C ALA A 11 -0.13 6.96 6.92
N LYS A 12 -0.37 7.85 7.89
CA LYS A 12 0.60 8.17 8.94
C LYS A 12 0.98 6.96 9.81
N SER A 13 0.02 6.07 10.10
CA SER A 13 0.29 4.85 10.87
C SER A 13 1.16 3.86 10.10
N ILE A 14 1.01 3.78 8.78
CA ILE A 14 1.84 2.93 7.91
C ILE A 14 3.27 3.46 7.91
N GLU A 15 3.45 4.76 7.70
CA GLU A 15 4.75 5.40 7.69
C GLU A 15 5.48 5.20 9.03
N ALA A 16 4.80 5.42 10.15
CA ALA A 16 5.36 5.22 11.48
C ALA A 16 5.77 3.76 11.73
N ALA A 17 4.99 2.80 11.25
CA ALA A 17 5.31 1.38 11.39
C ALA A 17 6.55 0.96 10.56
N LEU A 18 6.85 1.67 9.46
CA LEU A 18 7.98 1.41 8.57
C LEU A 18 9.21 2.28 8.88
N ALA A 19 9.10 3.22 9.82
CA ALA A 19 10.13 4.21 10.13
C ALA A 19 11.45 3.62 10.65
N ASP A 20 11.43 2.38 11.14
CA ASP A 20 12.64 1.65 11.56
C ASP A 20 13.36 0.94 10.40
N GLY A 21 12.92 1.16 9.15
CA GLY A 21 13.55 0.60 7.96
C GLY A 21 13.18 -0.86 7.69
N ARG A 22 12.21 -1.44 8.41
CA ARG A 22 11.75 -2.80 8.15
C ARG A 22 11.20 -2.97 6.72
N GLU A 23 11.38 -4.15 6.16
CA GLU A 23 10.94 -4.42 4.79
C GLU A 23 9.42 -4.60 4.68
N TRP A 24 8.82 -5.26 5.69
CA TRP A 24 7.41 -5.66 5.77
C TRP A 24 6.79 -5.21 7.10
N LEU A 25 5.46 -5.03 7.13
CA LEU A 25 4.79 -4.41 8.28
C LEU A 25 5.01 -5.18 9.60
N VAL A 26 5.00 -6.52 9.54
CA VAL A 26 5.07 -7.38 10.73
C VAL A 26 5.90 -8.64 10.47
N ALA A 27 6.48 -9.20 11.53
CA ALA A 27 7.17 -10.51 11.53
C ALA A 27 8.37 -10.65 10.57
N GLY A 28 8.92 -9.54 10.04
CA GLY A 28 10.08 -9.57 9.14
C GLY A 28 9.85 -10.30 7.82
N ARG A 29 8.59 -10.52 7.42
CA ARG A 29 8.22 -11.22 6.17
C ARG A 29 6.91 -10.70 5.62
N PHE A 30 6.62 -10.98 4.35
CA PHE A 30 5.33 -10.65 3.75
C PHE A 30 4.19 -11.45 4.40
N THR A 31 3.12 -10.75 4.81
CA THR A 31 1.95 -11.32 5.48
C THR A 31 0.63 -10.75 4.94
N ILE A 32 -0.48 -11.20 5.52
CA ILE A 32 -1.81 -10.63 5.24
C ILE A 32 -1.90 -9.14 5.58
N ALA A 33 -1.11 -8.65 6.54
CA ALA A 33 -1.04 -7.22 6.84
C ALA A 33 -0.60 -6.43 5.60
N ASP A 34 0.41 -6.94 4.88
CA ASP A 34 0.91 -6.29 3.68
C ASP A 34 -0.08 -6.33 2.51
N ILE A 35 -0.87 -7.42 2.42
CA ILE A 35 -1.92 -7.56 1.40
C ILE A 35 -3.05 -6.55 1.65
N VAL A 36 -3.59 -6.51 2.88
CA VAL A 36 -4.76 -5.70 3.23
C VAL A 36 -4.42 -4.21 3.20
N ILE A 37 -3.33 -3.82 3.86
CA ILE A 37 -2.92 -2.43 3.94
C ILE A 37 -2.35 -1.96 2.59
N GLY A 38 -1.65 -2.85 1.87
CA GLY A 38 -1.10 -2.55 0.55
C GLY A 38 -2.18 -2.19 -0.45
N TYR A 39 -3.35 -2.85 -0.40
CA TYR A 39 -4.49 -2.48 -1.24
C TYR A 39 -5.00 -1.06 -0.95
N ALA A 40 -5.10 -0.66 0.33
CA ALA A 40 -5.55 0.68 0.68
C ALA A 40 -4.56 1.76 0.21
N ALA A 41 -3.26 1.55 0.40
CA ALA A 41 -2.23 2.46 -0.09
C ALA A 41 -2.20 2.51 -1.62
N PHE A 42 -2.35 1.36 -2.29
CA PHE A 42 -2.50 1.29 -3.73
C PHE A 42 -3.73 2.08 -4.22
N LEU A 43 -4.89 1.95 -3.57
CA LEU A 43 -6.12 2.67 -3.92
C LEU A 43 -5.92 4.19 -3.82
N ALA A 44 -5.18 4.67 -2.81
CA ALA A 44 -4.82 6.08 -2.70
C ALA A 44 -4.07 6.58 -3.95
N THR A 45 -3.13 5.79 -4.49
CA THR A 45 -2.41 6.16 -5.73
C THR A 45 -3.34 6.24 -6.95
N THR A 46 -4.31 5.33 -7.07
CA THR A 46 -5.26 5.39 -8.20
C THR A 46 -6.26 6.51 -8.12
N LEU A 47 -6.50 7.04 -6.92
CA LEU A 47 -7.42 8.13 -6.68
C LEU A 47 -6.72 9.50 -6.65
N GLY A 48 -5.42 9.57 -6.99
CA GLY A 48 -4.64 10.82 -6.99
C GLY A 48 -4.42 11.38 -5.57
N ALA A 49 -4.32 10.51 -4.58
CA ALA A 49 -4.08 10.85 -3.18
C ALA A 49 -2.73 10.30 -2.69
N ASP A 50 -1.76 10.10 -3.57
CA ASP A 50 -0.42 9.59 -3.25
C ASP A 50 0.45 10.61 -2.48
N ASP A 51 0.06 11.89 -2.48
CA ASP A 51 0.71 12.95 -1.70
C ASP A 51 0.62 12.74 -0.19
N VAL A 52 -0.35 11.94 0.28
CA VAL A 52 -0.48 11.59 1.71
C VAL A 52 0.45 10.45 2.14
N LEU A 53 1.13 9.80 1.19
CA LEU A 53 2.06 8.71 1.46
C LEU A 53 3.48 9.24 1.66
N GLY A 54 4.09 8.90 2.80
CA GLY A 54 5.51 9.14 3.04
C GLY A 54 6.40 8.20 2.23
N ASP A 55 7.71 8.45 2.27
CA ASP A 55 8.68 7.76 1.44
C ASP A 55 8.85 6.29 1.83
N ALA A 56 8.80 5.97 3.13
CA ALA A 56 8.88 4.58 3.58
C ALA A 56 7.65 3.79 3.10
N THR A 57 6.46 4.39 3.18
CA THR A 57 5.22 3.81 2.66
C THR A 57 5.26 3.63 1.15
N LYS A 58 5.76 4.60 0.40
CA LYS A 58 5.91 4.50 -1.07
C LYS A 58 6.86 3.35 -1.45
N ALA A 59 8.02 3.24 -0.78
CA ALA A 59 8.99 2.19 -1.05
C ALA A 59 8.44 0.79 -0.72
N TRP A 60 7.76 0.64 0.42
CA TRP A 60 7.08 -0.59 0.81
C TRP A 60 5.94 -0.95 -0.16
N LEU A 61 5.12 0.03 -0.56
CA LEU A 61 4.03 -0.19 -1.52
C LEU A 61 4.57 -0.65 -2.87
N ALA A 62 5.67 -0.06 -3.36
CA ALA A 62 6.32 -0.50 -4.59
C ALA A 62 6.76 -1.97 -4.50
N ARG A 63 7.34 -2.41 -3.38
CA ARG A 63 7.66 -3.82 -3.13
C ARG A 63 6.42 -4.71 -3.17
N CYS A 64 5.32 -4.30 -2.53
CA CYS A 64 4.04 -5.03 -2.57
C CYS A 64 3.51 -5.18 -4.01
N MET A 65 3.56 -4.10 -4.80
CA MET A 65 3.06 -4.08 -6.19
C MET A 65 3.94 -4.84 -7.19
N ALA A 66 5.24 -4.96 -6.90
CA ALA A 66 6.18 -5.72 -7.72
C ALA A 66 5.96 -7.25 -7.63
N ARG A 67 5.24 -7.74 -6.61
CA ARG A 67 4.99 -9.18 -6.43
C ARG A 67 4.09 -9.73 -7.55
N GLU A 68 4.43 -10.91 -8.05
CA GLU A 68 3.65 -11.60 -9.10
C GLU A 68 2.16 -11.76 -8.73
N GLY A 69 1.87 -12.05 -7.45
CA GLY A 69 0.50 -12.19 -6.96
C GLY A 69 -0.33 -10.93 -7.16
N PHE A 70 0.24 -9.75 -6.89
CA PHE A 70 -0.41 -8.46 -7.13
C PHE A 70 -0.62 -8.23 -8.64
N GLN A 71 0.41 -8.40 -9.45
CA GLN A 71 0.34 -8.20 -10.90
C GLN A 71 -0.72 -9.11 -11.56
N ARG A 72 -0.78 -10.39 -11.16
CA ARG A 72 -1.80 -11.34 -11.62
C ARG A 72 -3.20 -10.94 -11.20
N ALA A 73 -3.39 -10.50 -9.95
CA ALA A 73 -4.69 -10.01 -9.47
C ALA A 73 -5.16 -8.78 -10.28
N ARG A 74 -4.24 -7.84 -10.56
CA ARG A 74 -4.53 -6.65 -11.37
C ARG A 74 -4.88 -6.99 -12.81
N LYS A 75 -4.16 -7.95 -13.42
CA LYS A 75 -4.48 -8.44 -14.77
C LYS A 75 -5.89 -9.04 -14.82
N ARG A 76 -6.27 -9.83 -13.81
CA ARG A 76 -7.62 -10.40 -13.69
C ARG A 76 -8.69 -9.33 -13.51
N GLN A 77 -8.48 -8.38 -12.59
CA GLN A 77 -9.42 -7.28 -12.36
C GLN A 77 -9.69 -6.48 -13.64
N LYS A 78 -8.65 -6.16 -14.41
CA LYS A 78 -8.79 -5.44 -15.70
C LYS A 78 -9.54 -6.26 -16.76
N ALA A 79 -9.42 -7.58 -16.76
CA ALA A 79 -10.10 -8.45 -17.72
C ALA A 79 -11.58 -8.68 -17.40
N SER A 80 -12.03 -8.27 -16.20
CA SER A 80 -13.41 -8.38 -15.74
C SER A 80 -14.15 -7.04 -15.70
N ALA A 81 -13.50 -5.97 -16.15
CA ALA A 81 -14.08 -4.62 -16.31
C ALA A 81 -14.35 -4.36 -17.80
#